data_AF-A0A9N9JPY0-F1
#
_entry.id   AF-A0A9N9JPY0-F1
#
_cell.length_a   1.000
_cell.length_b   1.000
_cell.length_c   1.000
_cell.angle_alpha   90.00
_cell.angle_beta   90.00
_cell.angle_gamma   90.00
#
_symmetry.space_group_name_H-M   'P 1'
#
loop_
_entity.id
_entity.type
_entity.pdbx_description
1 polymer ?
#
loop_
_entity_poly.entity_id
_entity_poly.type
_entity_poly.pdbx_seq_one_letter_code
_entity_poly.pdbx_strand_id
1 'polypeptide(L)'
;LLKQHEIAHSNVRKFQKQQKARHATKFTKIIRYQPGPFKVHKCLDKRAYVLHNQFGQSLKEVVHADQLKPYLSRLEPLKITNFTMDNQQVALLKLDLIMVGLYPIQPIEYPYLPNETWYEAMIKVYNATQRASQQKQRINALVYAFYMGKLIESSVTPRTKWMEFVRQKFILNEKFIYNGVTRVYQLFLTNPDQIYYTQEITFRKIAHLNNRQFKEMCEFKESSKRNFEI
;
A
#
# COMPACT_ATOMS: atom_id res chain seq x y z
N LEU A 1 -43.30 -15.83 53.66
CA LEU A 1 -43.11 -16.42 52.31
C LEU A 1 -42.56 -15.40 51.29
N LEU A 2 -43.20 -14.23 51.07
CA LEU A 2 -42.70 -13.19 50.14
C LEU A 2 -41.26 -12.71 50.42
N LYS A 3 -40.91 -12.43 51.68
CA LYS A 3 -39.54 -11.99 52.06
C LYS A 3 -38.44 -13.04 51.76
N GLN A 4 -38.77 -14.33 51.78
CA GLN A 4 -37.79 -15.39 51.48
C GLN A 4 -37.53 -15.50 49.97
N HIS A 5 -38.52 -15.18 49.13
CA HIS A 5 -38.39 -15.20 47.68
C HIS A 5 -37.50 -14.04 47.17
N GLU A 6 -37.58 -12.86 47.78
CA GLU A 6 -36.75 -11.71 47.42
C GLU A 6 -35.26 -11.93 47.77
N ILE A 7 -34.99 -12.57 48.91
CA ILE A 7 -33.62 -12.91 49.32
C ILE A 7 -32.99 -13.93 48.34
N ALA A 8 -33.76 -14.91 47.88
CA ALA A 8 -33.30 -15.89 46.89
C ALA A 8 -32.92 -15.22 45.55
N HIS A 9 -33.75 -14.31 45.02
CA HIS A 9 -33.45 -13.60 43.78
C HIS A 9 -32.24 -12.65 43.89
N SER A 10 -32.07 -11.99 45.04
CA SER A 10 -30.91 -11.12 45.30
C SER A 10 -29.60 -11.92 45.30
N ASN A 11 -29.60 -13.11 45.91
CA ASN A 11 -28.43 -13.98 45.98
C ASN A 11 -28.07 -14.58 44.62
N VAL A 12 -29.05 -14.96 43.79
CA VAL A 12 -28.81 -15.43 42.42
C VAL A 12 -28.17 -14.32 41.56
N ARG A 13 -28.65 -13.08 41.68
CA ARG A 13 -28.07 -11.94 40.95
C ARG A 13 -26.64 -11.65 41.39
N LYS A 14 -26.34 -11.70 42.70
CA LYS A 14 -24.98 -11.53 43.22
C LYS A 14 -24.04 -12.64 42.74
N PHE A 15 -24.48 -13.89 42.75
CA PHE A 15 -23.70 -15.03 42.27
C PHE A 15 -23.40 -14.95 40.78
N GLN A 16 -24.40 -14.58 39.95
CA GLN A 16 -24.19 -14.37 38.52
C GLN A 16 -23.23 -13.21 38.22
N LYS A 17 -23.29 -12.12 39.00
CA LYS A 17 -22.35 -11.00 38.88
C LYS A 17 -20.92 -11.40 39.26
N GLN A 18 -20.77 -12.25 40.28
CA GLN A 18 -19.48 -12.76 40.73
C GLN A 18 -18.88 -13.80 39.76
N GLN A 19 -19.70 -14.65 39.14
CA GLN A 19 -19.29 -15.56 38.08
C GLN A 19 -18.83 -14.80 36.82
N LYS A 20 -19.57 -13.76 36.41
CA LYS A 20 -19.15 -12.88 35.30
C LYS A 20 -17.84 -12.16 35.60
N ALA A 21 -17.62 -11.70 36.84
CA ALA A 21 -16.36 -11.11 37.25
C ALA A 21 -15.20 -12.13 37.22
N ARG A 22 -15.42 -13.35 37.72
CA ARG A 22 -14.41 -14.43 37.71
C ARG A 22 -14.03 -14.90 36.30
N HIS A 23 -14.95 -14.88 35.34
CA HIS A 23 -14.64 -15.16 33.94
C HIS A 23 -13.85 -14.01 33.28
N ALA A 24 -14.06 -12.76 33.67
CA ALA A 24 -13.30 -11.62 33.17
C ALA A 24 -11.84 -11.61 33.67
N THR A 25 -11.57 -12.10 34.89
CA THR A 25 -10.21 -12.09 35.48
C THR A 25 -9.31 -13.23 34.96
N LYS A 26 -9.83 -14.24 34.25
CA LYS A 26 -9.06 -15.43 33.84
C LYS A 26 -8.26 -15.29 32.54
N PHE A 27 -8.30 -14.14 31.86
CA PHE A 27 -7.65 -13.95 30.55
C PHE A 27 -6.54 -12.89 30.53
N THR A 28 -6.14 -12.33 31.66
CA THR A 28 -5.09 -11.31 31.70
C THR A 28 -3.71 -11.94 31.90
N LYS A 29 -3.29 -12.79 30.96
CA LYS A 29 -1.88 -13.15 30.85
C LYS A 29 -1.20 -12.00 30.10
N ILE A 30 -0.61 -11.06 30.85
CA ILE A 30 0.15 -9.95 30.26
C ILE A 30 1.45 -10.51 29.71
N ILE A 31 1.43 -10.94 28.44
CA ILE A 31 2.64 -11.25 27.68
C ILE A 31 3.18 -9.91 27.18
N ARG A 32 4.43 -9.59 27.51
CA ARG A 32 5.14 -8.44 26.95
C ARG A 32 5.38 -8.71 25.46
N TYR A 33 4.51 -8.19 24.62
CA TYR A 33 4.53 -8.39 23.16
C TYR A 33 5.68 -7.61 22.51
N GLN A 34 6.45 -8.27 21.64
CA GLN A 34 7.32 -7.59 20.68
C GLN A 34 6.47 -7.08 19.49
N PRO A 35 6.63 -5.82 19.07
CA PRO A 35 5.80 -5.23 18.03
C PRO A 35 6.20 -5.79 16.65
N GLY A 36 5.38 -6.68 16.10
CA GLY A 36 5.36 -7.08 14.70
C GLY A 36 4.00 -6.74 14.07
N PRO A 37 3.91 -6.53 12.75
CA PRO A 37 2.65 -6.17 12.12
C PRO A 37 1.76 -7.41 11.96
N PHE A 38 0.59 -7.34 12.59
CA PHE A 38 -0.43 -8.37 12.53
C PHE A 38 -1.39 -8.10 11.36
N LYS A 39 -1.95 -9.17 10.78
CA LYS A 39 -3.13 -9.04 9.90
C LYS A 39 -4.39 -9.21 10.73
N VAL A 40 -5.27 -8.20 10.69
CA VAL A 40 -6.62 -8.29 11.27
C VAL A 40 -7.47 -9.16 10.35
N HIS A 41 -7.87 -10.35 10.82
CA HIS A 41 -8.56 -11.32 9.98
C HIS A 41 -10.08 -11.28 10.15
N LYS A 42 -10.56 -11.06 11.38
CA LYS A 42 -12.00 -11.00 11.67
C LYS A 42 -12.28 -10.00 12.79
N CYS A 43 -13.20 -9.09 12.53
CA CYS A 43 -13.82 -8.26 13.55
C CYS A 43 -14.91 -9.09 14.22
N LEU A 44 -14.75 -9.44 15.49
CA LEU A 44 -15.74 -10.21 16.24
C LEU A 44 -16.87 -9.29 16.75
N ASP A 45 -16.53 -8.04 17.09
CA ASP A 45 -17.41 -6.92 17.42
C ASP A 45 -16.60 -5.61 17.28
N LYS A 46 -17.21 -4.42 17.34
CA LYS A 46 -16.58 -3.08 17.25
C LYS A 46 -15.36 -2.86 18.16
N ARG A 47 -15.11 -3.77 19.10
CA ARG A 47 -14.07 -3.70 20.12
C ARG A 47 -13.08 -4.85 20.10
N ALA A 48 -13.23 -5.84 19.22
CA ALA A 48 -12.54 -7.12 19.32
C ALA A 48 -12.03 -7.62 17.97
N TYR A 49 -10.72 -7.84 17.87
CA TYR A 49 -10.07 -8.29 16.64
C TYR A 49 -9.35 -9.62 16.83
N VAL A 50 -9.50 -10.53 15.87
CA VAL A 50 -8.65 -11.71 15.73
C VAL A 50 -7.45 -11.33 14.88
N LEU A 51 -6.27 -11.45 15.49
CA LEU A 51 -5.00 -11.16 14.83
C LEU A 51 -4.36 -12.46 14.35
N HIS A 52 -3.75 -12.42 13.18
CA HIS A 52 -2.85 -13.48 12.73
C HIS A 52 -1.42 -12.94 12.71
N ASN A 53 -0.48 -13.77 13.17
CA ASN A 53 0.94 -13.46 13.05
C ASN A 53 1.43 -13.61 11.60
N GLN A 54 2.69 -13.28 11.36
CA GLN A 54 3.34 -13.36 10.04
C GLN A 54 3.35 -14.76 9.40
N PHE A 55 3.06 -15.81 10.18
CA PHE A 55 2.99 -17.21 9.72
C PHE A 55 1.55 -17.68 9.48
N GLY A 56 0.57 -16.78 9.53
CA GLY A 56 -0.85 -17.10 9.35
C GLY A 56 -1.49 -17.80 10.55
N GLN A 57 -0.75 -17.97 11.66
CA GLN A 57 -1.30 -18.55 12.87
C GLN A 57 -2.22 -17.53 13.54
N SER A 58 -3.46 -17.96 13.80
CA SER A 58 -4.42 -17.19 14.56
C SER A 58 -3.90 -17.04 15.99
N LEU A 59 -3.61 -15.81 16.40
CA LEU A 59 -3.50 -15.49 17.80
C LEU A 59 -4.92 -15.60 18.33
N LYS A 60 -5.21 -16.66 19.07
CA LYS A 60 -6.51 -16.91 19.73
C LYS A 60 -6.83 -15.88 20.83
N GLU A 61 -6.26 -14.69 20.74
CA GLU A 61 -6.44 -13.61 21.68
C GLU A 61 -7.27 -12.51 21.01
N VAL A 62 -8.34 -12.16 21.71
CA VAL A 62 -9.19 -11.03 21.35
C VAL A 62 -8.45 -9.77 21.79
N VAL A 63 -7.91 -9.02 20.85
CA VAL A 63 -7.26 -7.74 21.17
C VAL A 63 -8.30 -6.62 21.15
N HIS A 64 -8.35 -5.85 22.23
CA HIS A 64 -9.31 -4.76 22.37
C HIS A 64 -8.93 -3.59 21.44
N ALA A 65 -9.92 -2.98 20.79
CA ALA A 65 -9.69 -1.91 19.80
C ALA A 65 -8.82 -0.75 20.33
N ASP A 66 -8.95 -0.42 21.61
CA ASP A 66 -8.21 0.66 22.26
C ASP A 66 -6.70 0.38 22.35
N GLN A 67 -6.30 -0.90 22.42
CA GLN A 67 -4.90 -1.31 22.44
C GLN A 67 -4.27 -1.29 21.04
N LEU A 68 -5.09 -1.42 19.99
CA LEU A 68 -4.65 -1.33 18.60
C LEU A 68 -4.68 0.10 18.07
N LYS A 69 -5.40 1.02 18.74
CA LYS A 69 -5.58 2.41 18.31
C LYS A 69 -4.26 3.14 17.97
N PRO A 70 -3.17 3.03 18.76
CA PRO A 70 -1.88 3.68 18.42
C PRO A 70 -1.18 3.07 17.19
N TYR A 71 -1.50 1.83 16.84
CA TYR A 71 -0.92 1.10 15.71
C TYR A 71 -1.76 1.29 14.45
N LEU A 72 -3.09 1.23 14.59
CA LEU A 72 -4.05 1.50 13.52
C LEU A 72 -4.02 2.97 13.08
N SER A 73 -3.75 3.92 13.98
CA SER A 73 -3.61 5.34 13.61
C SER A 73 -2.37 5.64 12.77
N ARG A 74 -1.35 4.78 12.79
CA ARG A 74 -0.17 4.86 11.90
C ARG A 74 -0.39 4.14 10.57
N LEU A 75 -1.36 3.24 10.55
CA LEU A 75 -1.84 2.55 9.37
C LEU A 75 -3.09 3.29 8.88
N GLU A 76 -2.98 4.55 8.45
CA GLU A 76 -4.05 5.07 7.60
C GLU A 76 -4.08 4.15 6.38
N PRO A 77 -5.10 3.29 6.23
CA PRO A 77 -5.23 2.56 4.99
C PRO A 77 -5.47 3.65 3.97
N LEU A 78 -4.56 3.80 3.00
CA LEU A 78 -4.85 4.55 1.77
C LEU A 78 -6.24 4.10 1.37
N LYS A 79 -7.25 4.94 1.58
CA LYS A 79 -8.64 4.60 1.29
C LYS A 79 -8.63 4.24 -0.19
N ILE A 80 -8.73 2.95 -0.49
CA ILE A 80 -8.85 2.46 -1.85
C ILE A 80 -10.26 2.86 -2.25
N THR A 81 -10.43 4.12 -2.63
CA THR A 81 -11.61 4.58 -3.35
C THR A 81 -11.60 3.81 -4.66
N ASN A 82 -12.74 3.21 -5.02
CA ASN A 82 -12.94 2.59 -6.34
C ASN A 82 -12.81 3.67 -7.41
N PHE A 83 -11.57 3.98 -7.78
CA PHE A 83 -11.24 4.96 -8.78
C PHE A 83 -11.13 4.23 -10.12
N THR A 84 -12.12 4.46 -10.97
CA THR A 84 -12.13 4.03 -12.36
C THR A 84 -11.88 5.24 -13.24
N MET A 85 -10.86 5.20 -14.10
CA MET A 85 -10.68 6.25 -15.09
C MET A 85 -11.62 6.02 -16.27
N ASP A 86 -12.32 7.08 -16.65
CA ASP A 86 -13.10 7.12 -17.88
C ASP A 86 -12.18 7.26 -19.12
N ASN A 87 -12.78 7.12 -20.30
CA ASN A 87 -12.06 7.20 -21.57
C ASN A 87 -11.51 8.60 -21.88
N GLN A 88 -12.15 9.65 -21.37
CA GLN A 88 -11.70 11.03 -21.56
C GLN A 88 -10.41 11.30 -20.78
N GLN A 89 -10.33 10.82 -19.54
CA GLN A 89 -9.12 10.87 -18.73
C GLN A 89 -7.97 10.10 -19.39
N VAL A 90 -8.23 8.92 -19.94
CA VAL A 90 -7.22 8.13 -20.66
C VAL A 90 -6.74 8.87 -21.91
N ALA A 91 -7.62 9.56 -22.64
CA ALA A 91 -7.24 10.36 -23.80
C ALA A 91 -6.31 11.53 -23.42
N LEU A 92 -6.59 12.21 -22.31
CA LEU A 92 -5.71 13.26 -21.78
C LEU A 92 -4.32 12.71 -21.43
N LEU A 93 -4.25 11.52 -20.80
CA LEU A 93 -2.97 10.88 -20.50
C LEU A 93 -2.17 10.52 -21.76
N LYS A 94 -2.86 10.10 -22.83
CA LYS A 94 -2.22 9.81 -24.12
C LYS A 94 -1.59 11.08 -24.72
N LEU A 95 -2.31 12.20 -24.73
CA LEU A 95 -1.77 13.47 -25.19
C LEU A 95 -0.57 13.93 -24.34
N ASP A 96 -0.66 13.75 -23.02
CA ASP A 96 0.41 14.12 -22.09
C ASP A 96 1.71 13.30 -22.30
N LEU A 97 1.60 12.05 -22.77
CA LEU A 97 2.77 11.20 -23.09
C LEU A 97 3.58 11.71 -24.29
N ILE A 98 2.99 12.50 -25.17
CA ILE A 98 3.64 12.99 -26.40
C ILE A 98 3.94 14.49 -26.35
N MET A 99 3.64 15.14 -25.23
CA MET A 99 3.95 16.54 -25.05
C MET A 99 5.46 16.78 -25.03
N VAL A 100 5.92 17.73 -25.83
CA VAL A 100 7.30 18.21 -25.78
C VAL A 100 7.31 19.52 -24.98
N GLY A 101 8.03 19.55 -23.87
CA GLY A 101 8.24 20.78 -23.10
C GLY A 101 9.52 21.48 -23.53
N LEU A 102 9.51 22.82 -23.52
CA LEU A 102 10.70 23.66 -23.74
C LEU A 102 11.34 24.13 -22.41
N TYR A 103 10.96 23.52 -21.30
CA TYR A 103 11.41 23.95 -19.97
C TYR A 103 12.73 23.25 -19.60
N PRO A 104 13.66 23.95 -18.94
CA PRO A 104 14.90 23.33 -18.48
C PRO A 104 14.57 22.21 -17.48
N ILE A 105 15.02 20.99 -17.79
CA ILE A 105 14.91 19.86 -16.89
C ILE A 105 15.95 20.03 -15.79
N GLN A 106 15.51 19.99 -14.53
CA GLN A 106 16.39 19.73 -13.39
C GLN A 106 16.38 18.22 -13.14
N PRO A 107 17.42 17.49 -13.58
CA PRO A 107 17.45 16.04 -13.43
C PRO A 107 17.50 15.68 -11.95
N ILE A 108 16.62 14.77 -11.55
CA ILE A 108 16.65 14.18 -10.21
C ILE A 108 17.75 13.12 -10.20
N GLU A 109 18.66 13.24 -9.24
CA GLU A 109 19.75 12.28 -9.05
C GLU A 109 19.24 10.86 -8.81
N TYR A 110 20.09 9.89 -9.14
CA TYR A 110 19.80 8.48 -8.88
C TYR A 110 19.53 8.26 -7.38
N PRO A 111 18.40 7.63 -7.00
CA PRO A 111 18.03 7.45 -5.59
C PRO A 111 18.86 6.40 -4.84
N TYR A 112 19.82 5.77 -5.50
CA TYR A 112 20.72 4.75 -4.97
C TYR A 112 22.07 4.78 -5.69
N LEU A 113 23.10 4.23 -5.05
CA LEU A 113 24.45 4.09 -5.61
C LEU A 113 24.57 2.76 -6.40
N PRO A 114 25.44 2.68 -7.42
CA PRO A 114 25.58 1.48 -8.25
C PRO A 114 26.05 0.22 -7.52
N ASN A 115 26.75 0.39 -6.39
CA ASN A 115 27.30 -0.71 -5.59
C ASN A 115 26.35 -1.19 -4.48
N GLU A 116 25.17 -0.59 -4.33
CA GLU A 116 24.20 -1.03 -3.34
C GLU A 116 23.56 -2.36 -3.73
N THR A 117 23.24 -3.18 -2.73
CA THR A 117 22.45 -4.38 -3.00
C THR A 117 21.06 -3.98 -3.52
N TRP A 118 20.44 -4.88 -4.28
CA TRP A 118 19.07 -4.66 -4.77
C TRP A 118 18.10 -4.29 -3.64
N TYR A 119 18.26 -4.89 -2.46
CA TYR A 119 17.38 -4.65 -1.32
C TYR A 119 17.56 -3.24 -0.74
N GLU A 120 18.80 -2.81 -0.53
CA GLU A 120 19.11 -1.46 -0.03
C GLU A 120 18.62 -0.39 -1.00
N ALA A 121 18.90 -0.56 -2.30
CA ALA A 121 18.39 0.30 -3.35
C ALA A 121 16.85 0.35 -3.32
N MET A 122 16.19 -0.81 -3.27
CA MET A 122 14.73 -0.90 -3.23
C MET A 122 14.13 -0.17 -2.01
N ILE A 123 14.75 -0.26 -0.83
CA ILE A 123 14.32 0.49 0.36
C ILE A 123 14.37 1.99 0.09
N LYS A 124 15.50 2.50 -0.42
CA LYS A 124 15.69 3.93 -0.69
C LYS A 124 14.66 4.44 -1.68
N VAL A 125 14.50 3.75 -2.81
CA VAL A 125 13.54 4.16 -3.85
C VAL A 125 12.11 4.08 -3.36
N TYR A 126 11.74 3.02 -2.63
CA TYR A 126 10.40 2.89 -2.05
C TYR A 126 10.09 4.04 -1.10
N ASN A 127 11.00 4.35 -0.17
CA ASN A 127 10.82 5.45 0.78
C ASN A 127 10.80 6.82 0.09
N ALA A 128 11.62 7.03 -0.93
CA ALA A 128 11.60 8.25 -1.74
C ALA A 128 10.27 8.41 -2.50
N THR A 129 9.76 7.34 -3.10
CA THR A 129 8.46 7.32 -3.80
C THR A 129 7.32 7.66 -2.85
N GLN A 130 7.30 7.08 -1.64
CA GLN A 130 6.28 7.36 -0.63
C GLN A 130 6.32 8.82 -0.18
N ARG A 131 7.51 9.35 0.16
CA ARG A 131 7.68 10.75 0.57
C ARG A 131 7.25 11.73 -0.52
N ALA A 132 7.69 11.51 -1.77
CA ALA A 132 7.30 12.35 -2.90
C ALA A 132 5.78 12.34 -3.13
N SER A 133 5.15 11.16 -3.04
CA SER A 133 3.69 11.03 -3.17
C SER A 133 2.94 11.76 -2.06
N GLN A 134 3.39 11.66 -0.81
CA GLN A 134 2.80 12.36 0.33
C GLN A 134 2.93 13.89 0.21
N GLN A 135 4.08 14.36 -0.30
CA GLN A 135 4.34 15.77 -0.56
C GLN A 135 3.71 16.29 -1.85
N LYS A 136 2.94 15.46 -2.57
CA LYS A 136 2.32 15.78 -3.86
C LYS A 136 3.34 16.25 -4.92
N GLN A 137 4.58 15.79 -4.83
CA GLN A 137 5.63 16.05 -5.81
C GLN A 137 5.50 15.06 -6.99
N ARG A 138 4.65 15.41 -7.97
CA ARG A 138 4.30 14.56 -9.12
C ARG A 138 5.52 13.99 -9.84
N ILE A 139 6.43 14.87 -10.28
CA ILE A 139 7.62 14.49 -11.05
C ILE A 139 8.51 13.56 -10.23
N ASN A 140 8.84 13.92 -8.99
CA ASN A 140 9.65 13.09 -8.11
C ASN A 140 9.03 11.71 -7.88
N ALA A 141 7.72 11.64 -7.66
CA ALA A 141 7.02 10.37 -7.48
C ALA A 141 7.09 9.48 -8.73
N LEU A 142 6.97 10.06 -9.93
CA LEU A 142 7.13 9.33 -11.19
C LEU A 142 8.57 8.88 -11.45
N VAL A 143 9.56 9.74 -11.21
CA VAL A 143 10.98 9.38 -11.37
C VAL A 143 11.38 8.27 -10.41
N TYR A 144 11.01 8.36 -9.13
CA TYR A 144 11.29 7.29 -8.18
C TYR A 144 10.52 6.01 -8.52
N ALA A 145 9.27 6.10 -8.98
CA ALA A 145 8.53 4.94 -9.47
C ALA A 145 9.19 4.29 -10.70
N PHE A 146 9.75 5.09 -11.61
CA PHE A 146 10.51 4.61 -12.76
C PHE A 146 11.74 3.80 -12.31
N TYR A 147 12.54 4.35 -11.39
CA TYR A 147 13.69 3.64 -10.84
C TYR A 147 13.30 2.38 -10.05
N MET A 148 12.15 2.40 -9.39
CA MET A 148 11.62 1.25 -8.67
C MET A 148 11.22 0.13 -9.63
N GLY A 149 10.55 0.47 -10.73
CA GLY A 149 10.23 -0.46 -11.81
C GLY A 149 11.48 -1.03 -12.46
N LYS A 150 12.49 -0.19 -12.75
CA LYS A 150 13.79 -0.62 -13.26
C LYS A 150 14.44 -1.67 -12.35
N LEU A 151 14.48 -1.43 -11.04
CA LEU A 151 15.03 -2.40 -10.08
C LEU A 151 14.25 -3.72 -10.11
N ILE A 152 12.92 -3.69 -10.14
CA ILE A 152 12.09 -4.89 -10.20
C ILE A 152 12.39 -5.69 -11.49
N GLU A 153 12.33 -5.04 -12.64
CA GLU A 153 12.52 -5.67 -13.95
C GLU A 153 13.97 -6.15 -14.18
N SER A 154 14.95 -5.52 -13.53
CA SER A 154 16.36 -5.93 -13.61
C SER A 154 16.68 -7.23 -12.85
N SER A 155 15.75 -7.74 -12.04
CA SER A 155 15.97 -8.97 -11.30
C SER A 155 15.61 -10.21 -12.13
N VAL A 156 16.29 -11.33 -11.85
CA VAL A 156 16.04 -12.61 -12.56
C VAL A 156 14.59 -13.07 -12.39
N THR A 157 13.98 -12.80 -11.22
CA THR A 157 12.60 -13.19 -10.89
C THR A 157 11.80 -11.98 -10.37
N PRO A 158 11.40 -11.04 -11.26
CA PRO A 158 10.81 -9.74 -10.87
C PRO A 158 9.68 -9.83 -9.86
N ARG A 159 8.67 -10.67 -10.14
CA ARG A 159 7.50 -10.80 -9.27
C ARG A 159 7.84 -11.49 -7.94
N THR A 160 8.68 -12.52 -7.96
CA THR A 160 9.07 -13.25 -6.74
C THR A 160 9.88 -12.37 -5.81
N LYS A 161 10.89 -11.68 -6.34
CA LYS A 161 11.77 -10.78 -5.57
C LYS A 161 10.99 -9.59 -5.00
N TRP A 162 10.04 -9.04 -5.77
CA TRP A 162 9.11 -8.04 -5.25
C TRP A 162 8.26 -8.58 -4.09
N MET A 163 7.73 -9.81 -4.19
CA MET A 163 6.93 -10.40 -3.12
C MET A 163 7.74 -10.66 -1.84
N GLU A 164 9.01 -11.01 -1.95
CA GLU A 164 9.93 -11.10 -0.80
C GLU A 164 10.07 -9.74 -0.12
N PHE A 165 10.33 -8.68 -0.89
CA PHE A 165 10.41 -7.31 -0.37
C PHE A 165 9.11 -6.87 0.32
N VAL A 166 7.97 -7.12 -0.30
CA VAL A 166 6.63 -6.81 0.25
C VAL A 166 6.40 -7.49 1.58
N ARG A 167 6.79 -8.76 1.73
CA ARG A 167 6.65 -9.52 2.99
C ARG A 167 7.51 -8.91 4.08
N GLN A 168 8.75 -8.55 3.77
CA GLN A 168 9.68 -7.96 4.74
C GLN A 168 9.30 -6.53 5.15
N LYS A 169 8.71 -5.75 4.23
CA LYS A 169 8.28 -4.36 4.49
C LYS A 169 6.81 -4.19 4.83
N PHE A 170 6.04 -5.28 4.82
CA PHE A 170 4.61 -5.29 5.15
C PHE A 170 3.78 -4.31 4.31
N ILE A 171 4.03 -4.30 3.00
CA ILE A 171 3.35 -3.40 2.06
C ILE A 171 1.92 -3.90 1.83
N LEU A 172 0.93 -3.11 2.25
CA LEU A 172 -0.50 -3.49 2.20
C LEU A 172 -1.08 -3.45 0.77
N ASN A 173 -0.71 -2.46 -0.03
CA ASN A 173 -1.25 -2.23 -1.38
C ASN A 173 -0.28 -2.73 -2.47
N GLU A 174 0.22 -3.95 -2.31
CA GLU A 174 1.34 -4.46 -3.10
C GLU A 174 1.04 -4.50 -4.59
N LYS A 175 -0.18 -4.91 -4.99
CA LYS A 175 -0.58 -5.02 -6.40
C LYS A 175 -0.68 -3.64 -7.06
N PHE A 176 -1.24 -2.66 -6.34
CA PHE A 176 -1.33 -1.29 -6.81
C PHE A 176 0.06 -0.69 -7.04
N ILE A 177 0.96 -0.87 -6.06
CA ILE A 177 2.33 -0.36 -6.16
C ILE A 177 3.08 -1.07 -7.30
N TYR A 178 3.03 -2.40 -7.35
CA TYR A 178 3.68 -3.20 -8.39
C TYR A 178 3.23 -2.77 -9.78
N ASN A 179 1.91 -2.71 -10.03
CA ASN A 179 1.37 -2.28 -11.30
C ASN A 179 1.77 -0.84 -11.63
N GLY A 180 1.74 0.07 -10.66
CA GLY A 180 2.15 1.45 -10.86
C GLY A 180 3.60 1.56 -11.33
N VAL A 181 4.53 0.95 -10.60
CA VAL A 181 5.97 1.11 -10.88
C VAL A 181 6.41 0.40 -12.16
N THR A 182 5.89 -0.81 -12.44
CA THR A 182 6.24 -1.54 -13.67
C THR A 182 5.68 -0.83 -14.90
N ARG A 183 4.46 -0.30 -14.83
CA ARG A 183 3.85 0.46 -15.92
C ARG A 183 4.52 1.81 -16.16
N VAL A 184 4.89 2.54 -15.10
CA VAL A 184 5.70 3.76 -15.23
C VAL A 184 7.01 3.42 -15.94
N TYR A 185 7.73 2.39 -15.49
CA TYR A 185 8.97 1.97 -16.12
C TYR A 185 8.77 1.63 -17.61
N GLN A 186 7.78 0.80 -17.95
CA GLN A 186 7.48 0.45 -19.34
C GLN A 186 7.10 1.67 -20.20
N LEU A 187 6.28 2.57 -19.69
CA LEU A 187 5.86 3.77 -20.42
C LEU A 187 7.01 4.73 -20.70
N PHE A 188 8.04 4.78 -19.85
CA PHE A 188 9.14 5.74 -19.98
C PHE A 188 10.49 5.10 -20.30
N LEU A 189 10.56 3.78 -20.47
CA LEU A 189 11.81 3.04 -20.70
C LEU A 189 12.68 3.61 -21.83
N THR A 190 12.04 3.97 -22.94
CA THR A 190 12.71 4.48 -24.14
C THR A 190 13.05 5.97 -24.08
N ASN A 191 12.37 6.73 -23.23
CA ASN A 191 12.64 8.15 -23.03
C ASN A 191 12.25 8.54 -21.59
N PRO A 192 13.16 8.37 -20.62
CA PRO A 192 12.90 8.70 -19.22
C PRO A 192 12.65 10.20 -19.01
N ASP A 193 13.26 11.05 -19.84
CA ASP A 193 13.16 12.50 -19.73
C ASP A 193 11.73 13.00 -20.01
N GLN A 194 10.94 12.22 -20.76
CA GLN A 194 9.52 12.51 -20.99
C GLN A 194 8.71 12.64 -19.68
N ILE A 195 9.16 12.03 -18.58
CA ILE A 195 8.53 12.19 -17.26
C ILE A 195 8.44 13.67 -16.87
N TYR A 196 9.49 14.45 -17.13
CA TYR A 196 9.57 15.87 -16.73
C TYR A 196 8.62 16.77 -17.52
N TYR A 197 8.19 16.34 -18.71
CA TYR A 197 7.27 17.10 -19.56
C TYR A 197 5.80 16.79 -19.29
N THR A 198 5.51 15.71 -18.56
CA THR A 198 4.13 15.35 -18.20
C THR A 198 3.48 16.40 -17.30
N GLN A 199 2.22 16.71 -17.54
CA GLN A 199 1.38 17.62 -16.75
C GLN A 199 0.25 16.87 -16.03
N GLU A 200 -0.35 15.90 -16.69
CA GLU A 200 -1.53 15.19 -16.21
C GLU A 200 -1.21 13.82 -15.64
N ILE A 201 -0.15 13.17 -16.11
CA ILE A 201 0.26 11.86 -15.66
C ILE A 201 0.70 11.93 -14.20
N THR A 202 0.12 11.06 -13.38
CA THR A 202 0.53 10.84 -12.00
C THR A 202 0.72 9.35 -11.78
N PHE A 203 1.53 8.99 -10.78
CA PHE A 203 1.70 7.59 -10.38
C PHE A 203 0.34 6.91 -10.12
N ARG A 204 -0.56 7.61 -9.41
CA ARG A 204 -1.89 7.10 -9.08
C ARG A 204 -2.72 6.81 -10.33
N LYS A 205 -2.75 7.72 -11.30
CA LYS A 205 -3.47 7.51 -12.57
C LYS A 205 -2.92 6.28 -13.29
N ILE A 206 -1.60 6.16 -13.47
CA ILE A 206 -0.98 4.98 -14.14
C ILE A 206 -1.29 3.66 -13.40
N ALA A 207 -1.18 3.66 -12.07
CA ALA A 207 -1.43 2.48 -11.25
C ALA A 207 -2.89 1.98 -11.34
N HIS A 208 -3.84 2.88 -11.60
CA HIS A 208 -5.27 2.57 -11.74
C HIS A 208 -5.71 2.20 -13.16
N LEU A 209 -4.87 2.31 -14.19
CA LEU A 209 -5.23 1.85 -15.54
C LEU A 209 -5.64 0.37 -15.47
N ASN A 210 -6.68 -0.02 -16.19
CA ASN A 210 -6.86 -1.44 -16.46
C ASN A 210 -5.86 -1.90 -17.54
N ASN A 211 -5.72 -3.21 -17.74
CA ASN A 211 -4.73 -3.74 -18.69
C ASN A 211 -4.99 -3.31 -20.13
N ARG A 212 -6.26 -3.18 -20.53
CA ARG A 212 -6.63 -2.69 -21.86
C ARG A 212 -6.21 -1.24 -22.06
N GLN A 213 -6.59 -0.34 -21.14
CA GLN A 213 -6.21 1.08 -21.18
C GLN A 213 -4.69 1.26 -21.20
N PHE A 214 -3.97 0.48 -20.39
CA PHE A 214 -2.52 0.51 -20.37
C PHE A 214 -1.90 0.07 -21.72
N LYS A 215 -2.41 -1.02 -22.30
CA LYS A 215 -1.98 -1.49 -23.63
C LYS A 215 -2.21 -0.42 -24.70
N GLU A 216 -3.40 0.16 -24.73
CA GLU A 216 -3.74 1.24 -25.66
C GLU A 216 -2.83 2.48 -25.49
N MET A 217 -2.38 2.79 -24.27
CA MET A 217 -1.41 3.87 -24.03
C MET A 217 -0.03 3.54 -24.59
N CYS A 218 0.42 2.29 -24.46
CA CYS A 218 1.70 1.85 -25.02
C CYS A 218 1.69 1.89 -26.55
N GLU A 219 0.62 1.36 -27.17
CA GLU A 219 0.44 1.38 -28.63
C GLU A 219 0.37 2.80 -29.20
N PHE A 220 -0.29 3.72 -28.49
CA PHE A 220 -0.35 5.13 -28.87
C PHE A 220 1.05 5.76 -28.88
N LYS A 221 1.82 5.59 -27.80
CA LYS A 221 3.17 6.13 -27.67
C LYS A 221 4.10 5.64 -28.81
N GLU A 222 4.08 4.34 -29.09
CA GLU A 222 4.93 3.77 -30.15
C GLU A 222 4.49 4.22 -31.55
N SER A 223 3.20 4.44 -31.76
CA SER A 223 2.70 4.98 -33.03
C SER A 223 3.07 6.45 -33.24
N SER A 224 3.06 7.26 -32.18
CA SER A 224 3.46 8.66 -32.26
C SER A 224 4.94 8.85 -32.59
N LYS A 225 5.85 8.02 -32.03
CA LYS A 225 7.29 8.10 -32.35
C LYS A 225 7.58 7.96 -33.85
N ARG A 226 6.95 6.99 -34.50
CA ARG A 226 7.13 6.73 -35.94
C ARG A 226 6.77 7.93 -36.82
N ASN A 227 5.85 8.79 -36.36
CA ASN A 227 5.43 9.96 -37.12
C ASN A 227 6.41 11.15 -36.99
N PHE A 228 7.34 11.13 -36.03
CA PHE A 228 8.33 12.19 -35.81
C PHE A 228 9.73 11.84 -36.33
N GLU A 229 9.94 10.64 -36.86
CA GLU A 229 11.22 10.17 -37.43
C GLU A 229 11.29 10.31 -38.96
N ILE A 230 10.43 11.14 -39.56
CA ILE A 230 10.43 11.51 -40.99
C ILE A 230 11.09 12.88 -41.15
#